data_AF-A0A2J4Y8I5-F1
#
_entry.id   AF-A0A2J4Y8I5-F1
#
_cell.length_a   1.000
_cell.length_b   1.000
_cell.length_c   1.000
_cell.angle_alpha   90.00
_cell.angle_beta   90.00
_cell.angle_gamma   90.00
#
_symmetry.space_group_name_H-M   'P 1'
#
loop_
_entity.id
_entity.type
_entity.pdbx_description
1 polymer ?
#
loop_
_entity_poly.entity_id
_entity_poly.type
_entity_poly.pdbx_seq_one_letter_code
_entity_poly.pdbx_strand_id
1 'polypeptide(L)' 'MDKFIDWHPADIIAGLRKKGTSLAAESRRNGLS' A
#
# COMPACT_ATOMS: atom_id res chain seq x y z
N MET A 1 -14.50 21.34 7.49
CA MET A 1 -13.05 21.08 7.50
C MET A 1 -12.86 19.62 7.11
N ASP A 2 -12.76 19.35 5.80
CA ASP A 2 -12.52 18.01 5.30
C ASP A 2 -11.13 17.55 5.77
N LYS A 3 -11.13 16.64 6.74
CA LYS A 3 -9.92 16.05 7.29
C LYS A 3 -9.35 15.10 6.24
N PHE A 4 -8.48 15.62 5.37
CA PHE A 4 -7.65 14.79 4.51
C PHE A 4 -6.87 13.81 5.39
N ILE A 5 -7.15 12.52 5.23
CA ILE A 5 -6.34 11.47 5.85
C ILE A 5 -5.05 11.42 5.03
N ASP A 6 -4.00 12.04 5.56
CA ASP A 6 -2.66 11.90 5.03
C ASP A 6 -2.21 10.47 5.32
N TRP A 7 -2.36 9.59 4.34
CA TRP A 7 -1.86 8.24 4.45
C TRP A 7 -0.35 8.32 4.56
N HIS A 8 0.21 7.85 5.67
CA HIS A 8 1.64 7.69 5.74
C HIS A 8 2.00 6.47 4.88
N PRO A 9 3.03 6.52 4.03
CA PRO A 9 3.43 5.38 3.21
C PRO A 9 3.66 4.10 4.03
N ALA A 10 4.10 4.20 5.29
CA ALA A 10 4.26 3.03 6.14
C ALA A 10 2.92 2.37 6.50
N ASP A 11 1.80 3.08 6.55
CA ASP A 11 0.47 2.50 6.78
C ASP A 11 0.07 1.58 5.62
N ILE A 12 0.39 1.99 4.38
CA ILE A 12 0.17 1.18 3.18
C ILE A 12 1.03 -0.09 3.24
N ILE A 13 2.32 0.06 3.55
CA ILE A 13 3.25 -1.09 3.65
C ILE A 13 2.84 -2.03 4.79
N ALA A 14 2.43 -1.51 5.95
CA ALA A 14 1.93 -2.30 7.07
C ALA A 14 0.65 -3.07 6.69
N GLY A 15 -0.27 -2.42 5.96
CA GLY A 15 -1.46 -3.05 5.42
C GLY A 15 -1.14 -4.20 4.45
N LEU A 16 -0.17 -4.01 3.54
CA LEU A 16 0.29 -5.05 2.63
C LEU A 16 0.91 -6.23 3.38
N ARG A 17 1.76 -5.95 4.39
CA ARG A 17 2.36 -7.00 5.22
C ARG A 17 1.32 -7.78 6.03
N LYS A 18 0.31 -7.11 6.57
CA LYS A 18 -0.82 -7.76 7.26
C LYS A 18 -1.62 -8.68 6.34
N LYS A 19 -1.73 -8.35 5.06
CA LYS A 19 -2.32 -9.20 4.01
C LYS A 19 -1.38 -10.31 3.51
N GLY A 20 -0.15 -10.40 4.03
CA GLY A 20 0.84 -11.38 3.58
C GLY A 20 1.41 -11.09 2.18
N THR A 21 1.41 -9.82 1.76
CA THR A 21 1.90 -9.42 0.44
C THR A 21 2.85 -8.22 0.52
N SER A 22 3.39 -7.78 -0.60
CA SER A 22 4.33 -6.66 -0.69
C SER A 22 3.99 -5.74 -1.85
N LEU A 23 4.49 -4.50 -1.80
CA LEU A 23 4.27 -3.52 -2.86
C LEU A 23 4.78 -4.04 -4.21
N ALA A 24 5.95 -4.69 -4.23
CA ALA A 24 6.51 -5.27 -5.45
C ALA A 24 5.66 -6.44 -5.99
N ALA A 25 5.12 -7.28 -5.11
CA ALA A 25 4.23 -8.37 -5.52
C ALA A 25 2.94 -7.82 -6.15
N GLU A 26 2.35 -6.78 -5.54
CA GLU A 26 1.15 -6.11 -6.06
C GLU A 26 1.43 -5.38 -7.38
N SER A 27 2.58 -4.72 -7.51
CA SER A 27 3.01 -4.04 -8.75
C SER A 27 3.07 -5.04 -9.92
N ARG A 28 3.72 -6.19 -9.71
CA ARG A 28 3.83 -7.26 -10.71
C ARG A 28 2.46 -7.86 -11.06
N ARG A 29 1.58 -8.07 -10.07
CA ARG A 29 0.21 -8.56 -10.32
C ARG A 29 -0.58 -7.64 -11.23
N ASN A 30 -0.38 -6.34 -11.10
CA ASN A 30 -1.09 -5.33 -11.90
C ASN A 30 -0.36 -4.95 -13.19
N GLY A 31 0.75 -5.62 -13.54
CA GLY A 31 1.51 -5.33 -14.75
C GLY A 31 2.23 -3.97 -14.73
N LEU A 32 2.41 -3.40 -13.54
CA LEU A 32 3.14 -2.15 -13.34
C LEU A 32 4.60 -2.52 -13.05
N SER A 33 5.50 -2.30 -14.01
CA SER A 33 6.95 -2.48 -13.87
C SER A 33 7.65 -1.15 -13.63
#